data_AF-A0A0C5BD05-F1
#
_entry.id   AF-A0A0C5BD05-F1
#
_cell.length_a   1.000
_cell.length_b   1.000
_cell.length_c   1.000
_cell.angle_alpha   90.00
_cell.angle_beta   90.00
_cell.angle_gamma   90.00
#
_symmetry.space_group_name_H-M   'P 1'
#
loop_
_entity.id
_entity.type
_entity.pdbx_description
1 polymer ?
#
loop_
_entity_poly.entity_id
_entity_poly.type
_entity_poly.pdbx_seq_one_letter_code
_entity_poly.pdbx_strand_id
1 'polypeptide(L)' 'RAWSRCYINLDGLFGGNKALGDNMNQFLNENWRDVVKEIGPAVAQTMEALVKQIVGGITHLVPYDEVFPEKV' A
#
# COMPACT_ATOMS: atom_id res chain seq x y z
N ARG A 1 23.73 -4.40 -0.37
CA ARG A 1 22.67 -3.69 0.39
C ARG A 1 21.70 -3.10 -0.64
N ALA A 2 20.68 -3.86 -1.02
CA ALA A 2 19.73 -3.42 -2.04
C ALA A 2 18.77 -2.39 -1.42
N TRP A 3 18.71 -1.20 -1.99
CA TRP A 3 17.78 -0.15 -1.57
C TRP A 3 16.50 -0.33 -2.37
N SER A 4 15.38 -0.59 -1.71
CA SER A 4 14.06 -0.67 -2.36
C SER A 4 13.70 0.70 -2.92
N ARG A 5 13.45 0.82 -4.23
CA ARG A 5 13.00 2.06 -4.88
C ARG A 5 11.48 2.04 -4.98
N CYS A 6 10.82 3.14 -4.62
CA CYS A 6 9.38 3.31 -4.84
C CYS A 6 9.15 4.13 -6.12
N TYR A 7 8.14 3.76 -6.91
CA TYR A 7 7.71 4.52 -8.09
C TYR A 7 6.25 4.92 -7.90
N ILE A 8 5.97 6.20 -8.10
CA ILE A 8 4.66 6.82 -7.86
C ILE A 8 4.14 7.33 -9.20
N ASN A 9 2.91 6.95 -9.56
CA ASN A 9 2.21 7.48 -10.73
C ASN A 9 0.78 7.85 -10.35
N LEU A 10 0.42 9.11 -10.58
CA LEU A 10 -0.90 9.65 -10.32
C LEU A 10 -1.52 10.11 -11.65
N ASP A 11 -2.71 9.61 -11.94
CA ASP A 11 -3.48 9.96 -13.13
C ASP A 11 -4.59 10.97 -12.81
N GLY A 12 -5.08 11.68 -13.83
CA GLY A 12 -6.19 12.64 -13.68
C GLY A 12 -5.84 13.91 -12.90
N LEU A 13 -4.56 14.16 -12.65
CA LEU A 13 -4.10 15.37 -11.97
C LEU A 13 -4.44 16.64 -12.76
N PHE A 14 -4.66 17.74 -12.04
CA PHE A 14 -4.85 19.08 -12.60
C PHE A 14 -5.92 19.16 -13.71
N GLY A 15 -7.02 18.41 -13.57
CA GLY A 15 -8.11 18.38 -14.55
C GLY A 15 -7.72 17.75 -15.89
N GLY A 16 -6.72 16.85 -15.90
CA GLY A 16 -6.24 16.18 -17.10
C GLY A 16 -5.11 16.91 -17.84
N ASN A 17 -4.54 17.96 -17.24
CA ASN A 17 -3.37 18.62 -17.82
C ASN A 17 -2.13 17.71 -17.70
N LYS A 18 -1.78 17.07 -18.82
CA LYS A 18 -0.67 16.11 -18.91
C LYS A 18 0.68 16.69 -18.53
N ALA A 19 0.99 17.93 -18.92
CA ALA A 19 2.30 18.52 -18.63
C ALA A 19 2.50 18.74 -17.12
N LEU A 20 1.47 19.24 -16.43
CA LEU A 20 1.51 19.42 -14.99
C LEU A 20 1.52 18.07 -14.25
N GLY A 21 0.73 17.10 -14.72
CA GLY A 21 0.70 15.75 -14.19
C GLY A 21 2.06 15.04 -14.30
N ASP A 22 2.68 15.09 -15.48
CA ASP A 22 3.99 14.50 -15.73
C ASP A 22 5.07 15.12 -14.83
N ASN A 23 5.08 16.46 -14.71
CA ASN A 23 6.01 17.17 -13.84
C ASN A 23 5.82 16.80 -12.36
N MET A 24 4.58 16.67 -11.90
CA MET A 24 4.29 16.24 -10.52
C MET A 24 4.76 14.80 -10.28
N ASN A 25 4.48 13.89 -11.20
CA ASN A 25 4.96 12.51 -11.11
C ASN A 25 6.49 12.45 -11.10
N GLN A 26 7.17 13.25 -11.92
CA GLN A 26 8.63 13.34 -11.87
C GLN A 26 9.13 13.83 -10.51
N PHE A 27 8.56 14.92 -9.99
CA PHE A 27 8.93 15.47 -8.69
C PHE A 27 8.75 14.45 -7.56
N LEU A 28 7.63 13.72 -7.52
CA LEU A 28 7.37 12.70 -6.52
C LEU A 28 8.35 11.53 -6.62
N ASN A 29 8.73 11.13 -7.84
CA ASN A 29 9.68 10.04 -8.07
C ASN A 29 11.13 10.44 -7.76
N GLU A 30 11.51 11.69 -7.97
CA GLU A 30 12.82 12.22 -7.57
C GLU A 30 12.94 12.29 -6.04
N ASN A 31 11.85 12.68 -5.37
CA ASN A 31 11.78 12.83 -3.92
C ASN A 31 11.14 11.62 -3.21
N TRP A 32 11.17 10.44 -3.83
CA TRP A 32 10.41 9.26 -3.39
C TRP A 32 10.68 8.85 -1.95
N ARG A 33 11.88 9.13 -1.41
CA ARG A 33 12.24 8.77 -0.03
C ARG A 33 11.48 9.59 0.99
N ASP A 34 11.42 10.90 0.80
CA ASP A 34 10.73 11.81 1.71
C ASP A 34 9.22 11.63 1.58
N VAL A 35 8.75 11.48 0.35
CA VAL A 35 7.35 11.14 0.06
C VAL A 35 6.96 9.85 0.80
N VAL A 36 7.67 8.74 0.61
CA VAL A 36 7.35 7.48 1.31
C VAL A 36 7.45 7.61 2.84
N LYS A 37 8.36 8.43 3.36
CA LYS A 37 8.45 8.69 4.80
C LYS A 37 7.21 9.40 5.33
N GLU A 38 6.60 10.27 4.53
CA GLU A 38 5.46 11.11 4.91
C GLU A 38 4.11 10.42 4.68
N ILE A 39 3.88 9.80 3.51
CA ILE A 39 2.64 9.06 3.21
C ILE A 39 2.68 7.59 3.63
N GLY A 40 3.86 7.04 3.93
CA GLY A 40 4.02 5.65 4.36
C GLY A 40 3.13 5.23 5.53
N PRO A 41 2.99 6.02 6.61
CA PRO A 41 2.09 5.69 7.72
C PRO A 41 0.63 5.55 7.28
N ALA A 42 0.13 6.45 6.43
CA ALA A 42 -1.25 6.41 5.96
C ALA A 42 -1.53 5.19 5.04
N VAL A 43 -0.57 4.85 4.18
CA VAL A 43 -0.63 3.64 3.35
C VAL A 43 -0.60 2.39 4.22
N ALA A 44 0.29 2.34 5.23
CA ALA A 44 0.39 1.22 6.15
C ALA A 44 -0.90 0.99 6.94
N GLN A 45 -1.53 2.05 7.45
CA GLN A 45 -2.83 1.96 8.14
C GLN A 45 -3.94 1.43 7.24
N THR A 46 -3.97 1.85 5.98
CA THR A 46 -4.96 1.37 5.00
C THR A 46 -4.73 -0.11 4.66
N MET A 47 -3.47 -0.50 4.46
CA MET A 47 -3.10 -1.91 4.24
C MET A 47 -3.41 -2.78 5.45
N GLU A 48 -3.15 -2.30 6.67
CA GLU A 48 -3.49 -2.99 7.91
C GLU A 48 -5.00 -3.24 8.01
N ALA A 49 -5.81 -2.24 7.70
CA ALA A 49 -7.27 -2.37 7.68
C ALA A 49 -7.74 -3.43 6.67
N LEU A 50 -7.18 -3.42 5.45
CA LEU A 50 -7.50 -4.39 4.41
C LEU A 50 -7.08 -5.82 4.79
N VAL A 51 -5.87 -5.99 5.31
CA VAL A 51 -5.39 -7.30 5.79
C VAL A 51 -6.27 -7.82 6.92
N LYS A 52 -6.62 -6.98 7.90
CA LYS A 52 -7.54 -7.36 8.99
C LYS A 52 -8.93 -7.74 8.47
N GLN A 53 -9.44 -7.02 7.48
CA GLN A 53 -10.73 -7.33 6.86
C GLN A 53 -10.71 -8.68 6.15
N ILE A 54 -9.66 -8.97 5.38
CA ILE A 54 -9.50 -10.25 4.67
C ILE A 54 -9.32 -11.40 5.67
N VAL A 55 -8.37 -11.27 6.60
CA VAL A 55 -8.09 -12.30 7.61
C VAL A 55 -9.30 -12.53 8.50
N GLY A 56 -9.95 -11.46 8.97
CA GLY A 56 -11.17 -11.54 9.76
C GLY A 56 -12.29 -12.30 9.06
N GLY A 57 -12.46 -12.07 7.75
CA GLY A 57 -13.42 -12.81 6.93
C GLY A 57 -13.09 -14.31 6.83
N ILE A 58 -11.81 -14.67 6.67
CA ILE A 58 -11.36 -16.07 6.60
C ILE A 58 -11.54 -16.76 7.96
N THR A 59 -11.15 -16.13 9.06
CA THR A 59 -11.27 -16.69 10.42
C THR A 59 -12.73 -16.85 10.87
N HIS A 60 -13.68 -16.17 10.23
CA HIS A 60 -15.10 -16.37 10.49
C HIS A 60 -15.65 -17.62 9.78
N LEU A 61 -15.03 -18.03 8.68
CA LEU A 61 -15.47 -19.15 7.85
C LEU A 61 -14.78 -20.46 8.23
N VAL A 62 -13.55 -20.40 8.75
CA VAL A 62 -12.77 -21.59 9.12
C VAL A 62 -12.51 -21.58 10.63
N PRO A 63 -13.07 -22.52 11.41
CA PRO A 63 -12.79 -22.66 12.82
C PRO A 63 -11.29 -22.83 13.08
N TYR A 64 -10.78 -22.21 14.13
CA TYR A 64 -9.36 -22.25 14.49
C TYR A 64 -8.81 -23.69 14.59
N ASP A 65 -9.63 -24.61 15.10
CA ASP A 65 -9.29 -26.03 15.27
C ASP A 65 -9.12 -26.80 13.94
N GLU A 66 -9.68 -26.30 12.82
CA GLU A 66 -9.44 -26.86 11.49
C GLU A 66 -8.18 -26.30 10.82
N VAL A 67 -7.82 -25.04 11.11
CA VAL A 67 -6.60 -24.41 10.58
C VAL A 67 -5.36 -24.87 11.35
N PHE A 68 -5.51 -25.06 12.66
CA PHE A 68 -4.44 -25.51 13.57
C PHE A 68 -4.93 -26.71 14.39
N PRO A 69 -5.11 -27.89 13.77
CA PRO A 69 -5.47 -29.09 14.50
C PRO A 69 -4.36 -29.43 15.49
N GLU A 70 -4.71 -29.68 16.75
CA GLU A 70 -3.78 -30.16 17.77
C GLU A 70 -3.16 -31.45 17.25
N LYS A 71 -1.82 -31.50 17.18
CA LYS A 71 -1.12 -32.69 16.72
C LYS A 71 -1.41 -33.82 17.71
N VAL A 72 -2.12 -34.84 17.24
CA VAL A 72 -2.26 -36.15 17.90
C VAL A 72 -0.89 -36.78 18.10
#